data_AF-D0VFE9-F1
#
_entry.id   AF-D0VFE9-F1
#
_cell.length_a   1.000
_cell.length_b   1.000
_cell.length_c   1.000
_cell.angle_alpha   90.00
_cell.angle_beta   90.00
_cell.angle_gamma   90.00
#
_symmetry.space_group_name_H-M   'P 1'
#
loop_
_entity.id
_entity.type
_entity.pdbx_description
1 polymer ?
#
loop_
_entity_poly.entity_id
_entity_poly.type
_entity_poly.pdbx_seq_one_letter_code
_entity_poly.pdbx_strand_id
1 'polypeptide(L)'
;QQAEYKLPIQYTKRAQGAPSSSYLPLKLNPAGVIPVIFAGSITAVPTSLIQYFASQNKSAGWLLMVQEYFDYSTAKGMIVYAGLIIAFTFFYTFVQVNPEKTAESLQKSAAYIHGVRPGNGTEQFLSKLLTRLAVIGALFLSFVALLPILAQNLFGLSSSIAFLG
;
A
#
# COMPACT_ATOMS: atom_id res chain seq x y z
N GLN A 1 -5.35 -9.72 9.28
CA GLN A 1 -4.45 -8.62 9.72
C GLN A 1 -3.20 -9.10 10.47
N GLN A 2 -3.06 -10.38 10.84
CA GLN A 2 -1.89 -10.90 11.57
C GLN A 2 -1.06 -11.93 10.77
N ALA A 3 -1.05 -11.82 9.44
CA ALA A 3 -0.15 -12.64 8.63
C ALA A 3 1.23 -11.96 8.59
N GLU A 4 2.20 -12.54 9.30
CA GLU A 4 3.60 -12.16 9.23
C GLU A 4 4.36 -13.25 8.49
N TYR A 5 5.07 -12.87 7.44
CA TYR A 5 6.06 -13.71 6.81
C TYR A 5 7.31 -13.71 7.69
N LYS A 6 7.50 -14.81 8.42
CA LYS A 6 8.67 -15.01 9.28
C LYS A 6 9.84 -15.43 8.42
N LEU A 7 10.75 -14.49 8.12
CA LEU A 7 11.97 -14.81 7.40
C LEU A 7 13.02 -15.34 8.40
N PRO A 8 13.44 -16.62 8.31
CA PRO A 8 14.40 -17.18 9.26
C PRO A 8 15.77 -16.50 9.08
N ILE A 9 16.31 -15.98 10.17
CA ILE A 9 17.63 -15.36 10.23
C ILE A 9 18.52 -16.12 11.21
N GLN A 10 19.81 -16.19 10.90
CA GLN A 10 20.82 -16.79 11.77
C GLN A 10 21.86 -15.75 12.14
N TYR A 11 22.33 -15.78 13.40
CA TYR A 11 23.40 -14.90 13.86
C TYR A 11 24.74 -15.63 13.77
N THR A 12 25.77 -14.98 13.21
CA THR A 12 27.12 -15.57 13.08
C THR A 12 27.88 -15.62 14.40
N LYS A 13 27.57 -14.76 15.37
CA LYS A 13 28.14 -14.81 16.72
C LYS A 13 27.07 -15.19 17.75
N ARG A 14 27.04 -16.47 18.13
CA ARG A 14 26.33 -16.90 19.33
C ARG A 14 27.08 -16.38 20.56
N ALA A 15 26.48 -15.47 21.32
CA ALA A 15 26.70 -15.49 22.76
C ALA A 15 26.10 -16.82 23.27
N GLN A 16 26.87 -17.59 24.04
CA GLN A 16 26.42 -18.89 24.57
C GLN A 16 25.04 -18.72 25.25
N GLY A 17 24.01 -19.41 24.74
CA GLY A 17 22.66 -19.44 25.35
C GLY A 17 21.50 -18.80 24.57
N ALA A 18 21.71 -18.16 23.42
CA ALA A 18 20.61 -17.58 22.65
C ALA A 18 19.79 -18.64 21.86
N PRO A 19 18.44 -18.55 21.83
CA PRO A 19 17.56 -19.53 21.18
C PRO A 19 17.91 -19.73 19.69
N SER A 20 17.84 -20.99 19.22
CA SER A 20 18.47 -21.42 17.96
C SER A 20 17.79 -20.94 16.66
N SER A 21 16.74 -20.13 16.74
CA SER A 21 16.01 -19.61 15.58
C SER A 21 15.43 -18.23 15.88
N SER A 22 16.03 -17.19 15.29
CA SER A 22 15.41 -15.86 15.22
C SER A 22 14.78 -15.67 13.84
N TYR A 23 13.72 -14.88 13.77
CA TYR A 23 13.07 -14.54 12.51
C TYR A 23 12.93 -13.03 12.39
N LEU A 24 13.09 -12.51 11.18
CA LEU A 24 12.72 -11.14 10.85
C LEU A 24 11.21 -11.15 10.52
N PRO A 25 10.35 -10.50 11.32
CA PRO A 25 8.93 -10.42 11.00
C PRO A 25 8.74 -9.45 9.84
N LEU A 26 8.42 -9.96 8.66
CA LEU A 26 7.97 -9.14 7.54
C LEU A 26 6.43 -9.21 7.50
N LYS A 27 5.76 -8.09 7.74
CA LYS A 27 4.30 -8.04 7.61
C LYS A 27 3.90 -8.35 6.17
N LEU A 28 2.85 -9.17 5.97
CA LEU A 28 2.35 -9.52 4.64
C LEU A 28 1.89 -8.26 3.86
N ASN A 29 1.45 -7.24 4.59
CA ASN A 29 1.19 -5.91 4.08
C ASN A 29 1.89 -4.90 4.99
N PRO A 30 3.15 -4.53 4.70
CA PRO A 30 3.86 -3.49 5.45
C PRO A 30 3.06 -2.18 5.43
N ALA A 31 2.37 -1.94 4.30
CA ALA A 31 1.69 -0.70 4.03
C ALA A 31 0.44 -0.43 4.86
N GLY A 32 -0.18 -1.47 5.43
CA GLY A 32 -1.40 -1.33 6.21
C GLY A 32 -2.52 -0.66 5.39
N VAL A 33 -3.21 0.31 6.00
CA VAL A 33 -4.31 1.08 5.38
C VAL A 33 -3.84 2.45 4.84
N ILE A 34 -2.60 2.84 5.13
CA ILE A 34 -2.07 4.18 4.86
C ILE A 34 -2.09 4.54 3.36
N PRO A 35 -1.72 3.65 2.41
CA PRO A 35 -1.82 3.95 0.98
C PRO A 35 -3.23 4.32 0.52
N VAL A 36 -4.25 3.67 1.07
CA VAL A 36 -5.66 3.91 0.71
C VAL A 36 -6.10 5.28 1.21
N ILE A 37 -5.67 5.68 2.41
CA ILE A 37 -5.93 7.01 2.98
C ILE A 37 -5.27 8.10 2.12
N PHE A 38 -4.02 7.91 1.69
CA PHE A 38 -3.33 8.86 0.80
C PHE A 38 -3.97 8.96 -0.59
N ALA A 39 -4.39 7.84 -1.17
CA ALA A 39 -5.14 7.86 -2.42
C ALA A 39 -6.47 8.62 -2.25
N GLY A 40 -7.15 8.43 -1.11
CA GLY A 40 -8.38 9.14 -0.76
C GLY A 40 -8.18 10.65 -0.59
N SER A 41 -7.13 11.08 0.11
CA SER A 41 -6.88 12.51 0.33
C SER A 41 -6.48 13.25 -0.95
N ILE A 42 -5.68 12.61 -1.81
CA ILE A 42 -5.29 13.19 -3.11
C ILE A 42 -6.49 13.33 -4.05
N THR A 43 -7.46 12.42 -3.99
CA THR A 43 -8.68 12.50 -4.81
C THR A 43 -9.72 13.44 -4.21
N ALA A 44 -9.79 13.56 -2.88
CA ALA A 44 -10.71 14.47 -2.19
C ALA A 44 -10.39 15.95 -2.41
N VAL A 45 -9.11 16.33 -2.56
CA VAL A 45 -8.72 17.74 -2.71
C VAL A 45 -9.24 18.35 -4.03
N PRO A 46 -9.01 17.75 -5.22
CA PRO A 46 -9.56 18.24 -6.48
C PRO A 46 -11.09 18.27 -6.49
N THR A 47 -11.74 17.21 -6.01
CA THR A 47 -13.22 17.13 -5.96
C THR A 47 -13.82 18.24 -5.10
N SER A 48 -13.22 18.53 -3.95
CA SER A 48 -13.68 19.62 -3.07
C SER A 48 -13.51 21.00 -3.72
N LEU A 49 -12.38 21.23 -4.41
CA LEU A 49 -12.15 22.49 -5.15
C LEU A 49 -13.15 22.65 -6.30
N ILE A 50 -13.43 21.57 -7.04
CA ILE A 50 -14.41 21.57 -8.14
C ILE A 50 -15.79 21.93 -7.62
N GLN A 51 -16.23 21.32 -6.51
CA GLN A 51 -17.53 21.63 -5.89
C GLN A 51 -17.62 23.10 -5.45
N TYR A 52 -16.54 23.66 -4.90
CA TYR A 52 -16.47 25.07 -4.51
C TYR A 52 -16.53 26.04 -5.71
N PHE A 53 -15.90 25.72 -6.83
CA PHE A 53 -15.98 26.57 -8.04
C PHE A 53 -17.31 26.40 -8.78
N ALA A 54 -17.89 25.19 -8.75
CA ALA A 54 -19.21 24.91 -9.31
C ALA A 54 -20.31 25.71 -8.58
N SER A 55 -20.24 25.86 -7.26
CA SER A 55 -21.19 26.69 -6.50
C SER A 55 -21.12 28.18 -6.84
N GLN A 56 -20.03 28.64 -7.48
CA GLN A 56 -19.83 30.02 -7.91
C GLN A 56 -20.22 30.26 -9.39
N ASN A 57 -20.94 29.32 -10.04
CA ASN A 57 -21.37 29.37 -11.44
C ASN A 57 -20.22 29.60 -12.46
N LYS A 58 -18.97 29.33 -12.07
CA LYS A 58 -17.81 29.33 -12.96
C LYS A 58 -17.54 27.91 -13.46
N SER A 59 -18.49 27.36 -14.21
CA SER A 59 -18.34 26.02 -14.81
C SER A 59 -17.38 26.09 -16.00
N ALA A 60 -16.08 26.03 -15.73
CA ALA A 60 -15.11 25.84 -16.79
C ALA A 60 -15.22 24.40 -17.32
N GLY A 61 -15.34 24.18 -18.63
CA GLY A 61 -15.48 22.82 -19.19
C GLY A 61 -14.34 21.86 -18.83
N TRP A 62 -13.16 22.38 -18.50
CA TRP A 62 -12.04 21.60 -17.97
C TRP A 62 -12.26 21.09 -16.54
N LEU A 63 -13.05 21.80 -15.71
CA LEU A 63 -13.41 21.36 -14.35
C LEU A 63 -14.26 20.08 -14.39
N LEU A 64 -15.20 20.01 -15.33
CA LEU A 64 -16.07 18.85 -15.52
C LEU A 64 -15.29 17.62 -16.01
N MET A 65 -14.30 17.82 -16.89
CA MET A 65 -13.39 16.74 -17.29
C MET A 65 -12.59 16.22 -16.11
N VAL A 66 -12.04 17.09 -15.26
CA VAL A 66 -11.31 16.68 -14.05
C VAL A 66 -12.24 15.96 -13.07
N GLN A 67 -13.48 16.43 -12.91
CA GLN A 67 -14.46 15.78 -12.04
C GLN A 67 -14.70 14.31 -12.41
N GLU A 68 -14.82 13.99 -13.69
CA GLU A 68 -15.08 12.62 -14.17
C GLU A 68 -13.93 11.64 -13.86
N TYR A 69 -12.69 12.13 -13.78
CA TYR A 69 -11.51 11.31 -13.45
C TYR A 69 -11.25 11.17 -11.95
N PHE A 70 -11.74 12.11 -11.14
CA PHE A 70 -11.53 12.13 -9.68
C PHE A 70 -12.75 11.68 -8.87
N ASP A 71 -13.90 11.52 -9.53
CA ASP A 71 -15.11 10.96 -8.93
C ASP A 71 -15.07 9.42 -8.99
N TYR A 72 -14.89 8.81 -7.81
CA TYR A 72 -14.84 7.35 -7.65
C TYR A 72 -16.18 6.65 -7.89
N SER A 73 -17.29 7.38 -8.00
CA SER A 73 -18.59 6.81 -8.41
C SER A 73 -18.63 6.40 -9.88
N THR A 74 -17.80 7.05 -10.72
CA THR A 74 -17.75 6.80 -12.16
C THR A 74 -16.75 5.67 -12.47
N ALA A 75 -17.05 4.82 -13.48
CA ALA A 75 -16.15 3.73 -13.88
C ALA A 75 -14.71 4.20 -14.19
N LYS A 76 -14.56 5.41 -14.74
CA LYS A 76 -13.25 6.02 -15.03
C LYS A 76 -12.49 6.40 -13.75
N GLY A 77 -13.14 7.11 -12.82
CA GLY A 77 -12.52 7.50 -11.55
C GLY A 77 -12.23 6.31 -10.63
N MET A 78 -13.03 5.25 -10.70
CA MET A 78 -12.76 3.99 -10.02
C MET A 78 -11.42 3.36 -10.48
N ILE A 79 -11.15 3.34 -11.79
CA ILE A 79 -9.89 2.84 -12.35
C ILE A 79 -8.71 3.70 -11.90
N VAL A 80 -8.86 5.03 -11.93
CA VAL A 80 -7.82 5.96 -11.46
C VAL A 80 -7.53 5.77 -9.97
N TYR A 81 -8.58 5.63 -9.15
CA TYR A 81 -8.45 5.40 -7.72
C TYR A 81 -7.76 4.06 -7.41
N ALA A 82 -8.13 2.99 -8.12
CA ALA A 82 -7.46 1.69 -8.02
C ALA A 82 -5.99 1.78 -8.41
N GLY A 83 -5.67 2.50 -9.49
CA GLY A 83 -4.29 2.74 -9.92
C GLY A 83 -3.47 3.51 -8.89
N LEU A 84 -4.06 4.53 -8.27
CA LEU A 84 -3.43 5.29 -7.18
C LEU A 84 -3.16 4.39 -5.96
N ILE A 85 -4.12 3.58 -5.54
CA ILE A 85 -3.93 2.63 -4.42
C ILE A 85 -2.75 1.70 -4.71
N ILE A 86 -2.68 1.14 -5.93
CA ILE A 86 -1.59 0.25 -6.32
C ILE A 86 -0.26 1.01 -6.24
N ALA A 87 -0.15 2.16 -6.91
CA ALA A 87 1.07 2.97 -6.93
C ALA A 87 1.55 3.35 -5.52
N PHE A 88 0.66 3.83 -4.66
CA PHE A 88 0.99 4.19 -3.28
C PHE A 88 1.33 2.98 -2.41
N THR A 89 0.71 1.83 -2.65
CA THR A 89 1.03 0.60 -1.89
C THR A 89 2.46 0.15 -2.20
N PHE A 90 2.87 0.17 -3.47
CA PHE A 90 4.26 -0.09 -3.86
C PHE A 90 5.20 0.93 -3.24
N PHE A 91 4.95 2.22 -3.46
CA PHE A 91 5.80 3.30 -2.95
C PHE A 91 6.00 3.20 -1.44
N TYR A 92 4.90 3.08 -0.67
CA TYR A 92 4.95 3.03 0.78
C TYR A 92 5.67 1.78 1.29
N THR A 93 5.45 0.61 0.67
CA THR A 93 6.13 -0.64 1.05
C THR A 93 7.65 -0.50 0.94
N PHE A 94 8.14 0.10 -0.16
CA PHE A 94 9.58 0.29 -0.37
C PHE A 94 10.18 1.36 0.53
N VAL A 95 9.47 2.47 0.77
CA VAL A 95 9.93 3.54 1.66
C VAL A 95 10.01 3.05 3.11
N GLN A 96 9.02 2.28 3.55
CA GLN A 96 8.93 1.82 4.94
C GLN A 96 9.93 0.71 5.26
N VAL A 97 10.04 -0.31 4.40
CA VAL A 97 10.92 -1.45 4.68
C VAL A 97 12.36 -1.14 4.29
N ASN A 98 12.57 -0.39 3.20
CA ASN A 98 13.88 -0.05 2.65
C ASN A 98 14.86 -1.26 2.63
N PRO A 99 14.88 -2.05 1.54
CA PRO A 99 15.64 -3.30 1.48
C PRO A 99 17.14 -3.11 1.69
N GLU A 100 17.70 -1.99 1.25
CA GLU A 100 19.12 -1.64 1.41
C GLU A 100 19.47 -1.42 2.88
N LYS A 101 18.72 -0.54 3.57
CA LYS A 101 18.93 -0.28 5.01
C LYS A 101 18.69 -1.54 5.86
N THR A 102 17.69 -2.36 5.50
CA THR A 102 17.43 -3.61 6.21
C THR A 102 18.57 -4.61 6.02
N ALA A 103 19.10 -4.75 4.80
CA ALA A 103 20.25 -5.60 4.52
C ALA A 103 21.51 -5.14 5.28
N GLU A 104 21.78 -3.83 5.29
CA GLU A 104 22.90 -3.24 6.03
C GLU A 104 22.75 -3.43 7.55
N SER A 105 21.53 -3.23 8.09
CA SER A 105 21.23 -3.46 9.50
C SER A 105 21.43 -4.93 9.88
N LEU A 106 20.98 -5.88 9.06
CA LEU A 106 21.21 -7.31 9.29
C LEU A 106 22.72 -7.62 9.32
N GLN A 107 23.48 -7.08 8.37
CA GLN A 107 24.93 -7.26 8.32
C GLN A 107 25.63 -6.68 9.56
N LYS A 108 25.26 -5.47 10.00
CA LYS A 108 25.77 -4.83 11.22
C LYS A 108 25.43 -5.62 12.48
N SER A 109 24.23 -6.20 12.54
CA SER A 109 23.78 -7.05 13.64
C SER A 109 24.34 -8.48 13.58
N ALA A 110 25.29 -8.77 12.67
CA ALA A 110 25.84 -10.12 12.45
C ALA A 110 24.76 -11.18 12.16
N ALA A 111 23.61 -10.75 11.62
CA ALA A 111 22.49 -11.58 11.20
C ALA A 111 22.55 -11.81 9.68
N TYR A 112 22.19 -13.01 9.24
CA TYR A 112 22.13 -13.35 7.82
C TYR A 112 20.95 -14.27 7.52
N ILE A 113 20.50 -14.21 6.28
CA ILE A 113 19.45 -15.09 5.75
C ILE A 113 20.14 -16.33 5.18
N HIS A 114 19.66 -17.52 5.56
CA HIS A 114 20.23 -18.76 5.06
C HIS A 114 20.12 -18.85 3.53
N GLY A 115 21.22 -19.20 2.86
CA GLY A 115 21.26 -19.33 1.39
C GLY A 115 21.46 -18.01 0.62
N VAL A 116 21.60 -16.87 1.29
CA VAL A 116 21.80 -15.56 0.64
C VAL A 116 23.06 -14.88 1.19
N ARG A 117 23.91 -14.34 0.31
CA ARG A 117 25.14 -13.63 0.71
C ARG A 117 24.77 -12.31 1.42
N PRO A 118 25.28 -12.04 2.64
CA PRO A 118 25.04 -10.79 3.36
C PRO A 118 25.47 -9.55 2.55
N GLY A 119 24.76 -8.43 2.74
CA GLY A 119 24.94 -7.21 1.94
C GLY A 119 24.07 -7.24 0.67
N ASN A 120 24.68 -7.03 -0.50
CA ASN A 120 23.98 -6.90 -1.79
C ASN A 120 23.09 -8.12 -2.14
N GLY A 121 23.47 -9.33 -1.73
CA GLY A 121 22.65 -10.53 -1.95
C GLY A 121 21.33 -10.47 -1.17
N THR A 122 21.41 -10.09 0.10
CA THR A 122 20.25 -9.90 0.99
C THR A 122 19.33 -8.80 0.49
N GLU A 123 19.89 -7.68 0.04
CA GLU A 123 19.12 -6.57 -0.53
C GLU A 123 18.30 -7.01 -1.75
N GLN A 124 18.93 -7.66 -2.73
CA GLN A 124 18.24 -8.13 -3.94
C GLN A 124 17.15 -9.15 -3.63
N PHE A 125 17.41 -10.04 -2.65
CA PHE A 125 16.43 -11.00 -2.20
C PHE A 125 15.23 -10.31 -1.53
N LEU A 126 15.47 -9.38 -0.60
CA LEU A 126 14.42 -8.59 0.06
C LEU A 126 13.63 -7.78 -0.96
N SER A 127 14.29 -7.12 -1.91
CA SER A 127 13.63 -6.32 -2.95
C SER A 127 12.66 -7.17 -3.76
N LYS A 128 13.09 -8.34 -4.26
CA LYS A 128 12.21 -9.28 -4.99
C LYS A 128 11.04 -9.79 -4.14
N LEU A 129 11.31 -10.09 -2.87
CA LEU A 129 10.28 -10.54 -1.93
C LEU A 129 9.24 -9.44 -1.67
N LEU A 130 9.70 -8.22 -1.43
CA LEU A 130 8.86 -7.04 -1.20
C LEU A 130 8.03 -6.69 -2.43
N THR A 131 8.57 -6.79 -3.65
CA THR A 131 7.79 -6.62 -4.87
C THR A 131 6.62 -7.61 -4.92
N ARG A 132 6.86 -8.91 -4.67
CA ARG A 132 5.78 -9.91 -4.69
C ARG A 132 4.74 -9.67 -3.60
N LEU A 133 5.18 -9.33 -2.39
CA LEU A 133 4.30 -8.97 -1.28
C LEU A 133 3.47 -7.73 -1.61
N ALA A 134 4.10 -6.70 -2.19
CA ALA A 134 3.44 -5.47 -2.60
C ALA A 134 2.40 -5.72 -3.71
N VAL A 135 2.66 -6.59 -4.69
CA VAL A 135 1.66 -6.97 -5.71
C VAL A 135 0.41 -7.57 -5.05
N ILE A 136 0.59 -8.54 -4.15
CA ILE A 136 -0.52 -9.22 -3.47
C ILE A 136 -1.26 -8.24 -2.55
N GLY A 137 -0.52 -7.42 -1.81
CA GLY A 137 -1.06 -6.40 -0.91
C GLY A 137 -1.85 -5.32 -1.66
N ALA A 138 -1.32 -4.85 -2.80
CA ALA A 138 -1.95 -3.84 -3.65
C ALA A 138 -3.25 -4.36 -4.27
N LEU A 139 -3.27 -5.61 -4.77
CA LEU A 139 -4.48 -6.25 -5.28
C LEU A 139 -5.53 -6.40 -4.18
N PHE A 140 -5.12 -6.89 -3.00
CA PHE A 140 -6.02 -7.04 -1.86
C PHE A 140 -6.61 -5.70 -1.39
N LEU A 141 -5.77 -4.67 -1.23
CA LEU A 141 -6.21 -3.34 -0.80
C LEU A 141 -7.11 -2.68 -1.84
N SER A 142 -6.75 -2.76 -3.12
CA SER A 142 -7.58 -2.25 -4.21
C SER A 142 -8.95 -2.93 -4.22
N PHE A 143 -9.00 -4.26 -4.10
CA PHE A 143 -10.26 -4.99 -4.04
C PHE A 143 -11.13 -4.57 -2.84
N VAL A 144 -10.56 -4.48 -1.64
CA VAL A 144 -11.29 -4.07 -0.44
C VAL A 144 -11.81 -2.63 -0.54
N ALA A 145 -11.02 -1.72 -1.10
CA ALA A 145 -11.43 -0.33 -1.30
C ALA A 145 -12.51 -0.16 -2.38
N LEU A 146 -12.49 -1.01 -3.41
CA LEU A 146 -13.47 -1.01 -4.50
C LEU A 146 -14.78 -1.71 -4.13
N LEU A 147 -14.76 -2.66 -3.20
CA LEU A 147 -15.93 -3.43 -2.76
C LEU A 147 -17.13 -2.54 -2.37
N PRO A 148 -17.00 -1.52 -1.49
CA PRO A 148 -18.13 -0.66 -1.15
C PRO A 148 -18.64 0.15 -2.35
N ILE A 149 -17.76 0.59 -3.25
CA ILE A 149 -18.12 1.38 -4.44
C ILE A 149 -18.90 0.51 -5.45
N LEU A 150 -18.44 -0.72 -5.66
CA LEU A 150 -19.11 -1.68 -6.53
C LEU A 150 -20.46 -2.12 -5.95
N ALA A 151 -20.54 -2.31 -4.63
CA ALA A 151 -21.80 -2.60 -3.96
C ALA A 151 -22.81 -1.44 -4.12
N GLN A 152 -22.36 -0.19 -4.01
CA GLN A 152 -23.23 0.98 -4.24
C GLN A 152 -23.75 1.02 -5.68
N ASN A 153 -22.88 0.80 -6.67
CA ASN A 153 -23.24 0.82 -8.09
C ASN A 153 -24.16 -0.33 -8.51
N LEU A 154 -23.98 -1.54 -7.95
CA LEU A 154 -24.78 -2.72 -8.30
C LEU A 154 -26.13 -2.78 -7.56
N PHE A 155 -26.18 -2.35 -6.30
CA PHE A 155 -27.39 -2.42 -5.47
C PHE A 155 -28.21 -1.12 -5.47
N GLY A 156 -27.76 -0.06 -6.14
CA GLY A 156 -28.47 1.22 -6.21
C GLY A 156 -28.70 1.88 -4.85
N LEU A 157 -27.85 1.57 -3.86
CA LEU A 157 -28.00 2.04 -2.49
C LEU A 157 -27.61 3.51 -2.41
N SER A 158 -28.60 4.35 -2.06
CA SER A 158 -28.47 5.80 -1.87
C SER A 158 -27.32 6.17 -0.93
N SER A 159 -26.61 7.24 -1.27
CA SER A 159 -25.34 7.74 -0.71
C SER A 159 -25.29 7.97 0.81
N SER A 160 -26.39 7.77 1.54
CA SER A 160 -26.50 8.00 2.98
C SER A 160 -26.17 6.79 3.86
N ILE A 161 -26.14 5.56 3.32
CA ILE A 161 -25.98 4.34 4.15
C ILE A 161 -24.50 3.95 4.35
N ALA A 162 -23.58 4.46 3.52
CA ALA A 162 -22.16 4.07 3.56
C ALA A 162 -21.30 4.82 4.61
N PHE A 163 -21.79 5.92 5.20
CA PHE A 163 -21.02 6.74 6.15
C PHE A 163 -21.51 6.63 7.61
N LEU A 164 -22.47 5.74 7.89
CA LEU A 164 -22.89 5.38 9.26
C LEU A 164 -22.41 3.96 9.58
N GLY A 165 -21.11 3.83 9.84
CA GLY A 165 -20.46 2.62 10.31
C GLY A 165 -19.09 2.93 10.89
#